data_AF-A0A059WSM2-F1
#
_entry.id   AF-A0A059WSM2-F1
#
_cell.length_a   1.000
_cell.length_b   1.000
_cell.length_c   1.000
_cell.angle_alpha   90.00
_cell.angle_beta   90.00
_cell.angle_gamma   90.00
#
_symmetry.space_group_name_H-M   'P 1'
#
loop_
_entity.id
_entity.type
_entity.pdbx_description
1 polymer ?
#
loop_
_entity_poly.entity_id
_entity_poly.type
_entity_poly.pdbx_seq_one_letter_code
_entity_poly.pdbx_strand_id
1 'polypeptide(L)'
;MTDEEIGLYSAEVLEDSIANGVRLTTVLATFPRFILAEVNTHRVFSRNSASSRAIPTKKLLDRMRAGENFTPATFNARVVGMGIGDELSAADSARARSEWQAAMEDAMRHASVLTDDDLNIDKSRANRLLEPFLWHTAIITSTEWSNFFALRCPDADTPQQDFPAQWEFQQTAILMRQAMGASDPVELGPDEWHRPMVDNNIDGDALYREDRYASDWEMTQRLNMVASRRLARVSFDKHTDTEPLGVSISKAGDLVGSAHFSPTEHVARGIKRDDLTMHGDLAPKLMISFDQLAQAMNAQGPEFIHAVDLGQVWCGNLRGYVQFRKTFAWEEDHGKAMQYR
;
A
#
# COMPACT_ATOMS: atom_id res chain seq x y z
N MET A 1 7.04 17.85 -19.12
CA MET A 1 7.13 18.40 -17.75
C MET A 1 8.60 18.44 -17.37
N THR A 2 9.09 19.54 -16.82
CA THR A 2 10.43 19.64 -16.23
C THR A 2 10.49 18.86 -14.91
N ASP A 3 11.68 18.53 -14.41
CA ASP A 3 11.85 17.87 -13.10
C ASP A 3 11.26 18.71 -11.94
N GLU A 4 11.19 20.05 -12.10
CA GLU A 4 10.49 20.95 -11.16
C GLU A 4 8.96 20.79 -11.18
N GLU A 5 8.37 20.42 -12.32
CA GLU A 5 6.93 20.22 -12.49
C GLU A 5 6.45 18.84 -12.01
N ILE A 6 7.36 17.86 -11.93
CA ILE A 6 7.07 16.49 -11.43
C ILE A 6 7.14 16.43 -9.90
N GLY A 7 7.71 17.42 -9.21
CA GLY A 7 7.79 17.41 -7.75
C GLY A 7 8.34 16.10 -7.18
N LEU A 8 7.75 15.59 -6.10
CA LEU A 8 8.12 14.31 -5.48
C LEU A 8 7.18 13.15 -5.85
N TYR A 9 6.44 13.25 -6.97
CA TYR A 9 5.65 12.12 -7.44
C TYR A 9 6.56 10.91 -7.74
N SER A 10 6.19 9.73 -7.23
CA SER A 10 6.91 8.51 -7.55
C SER A 10 6.00 7.29 -7.46
N ALA A 11 6.33 6.26 -8.23
CA ALA A 11 5.78 4.92 -8.07
C ALA A 11 6.89 3.91 -8.36
N GLU A 12 7.05 2.94 -7.47
CA GLU A 12 8.04 1.88 -7.56
C GLU A 12 7.36 0.55 -7.27
N VAL A 13 7.61 -0.46 -8.10
CA VAL A 13 7.15 -1.82 -7.82
C VAL A 13 8.14 -2.45 -6.83
N LEU A 14 7.67 -2.76 -5.63
CA LEU A 14 8.48 -3.38 -4.56
C LEU A 14 8.60 -4.89 -4.73
N GLU A 15 7.57 -5.51 -5.29
CA GLU A 15 7.50 -6.94 -5.58
C GLU A 15 6.38 -7.17 -6.59
N ASP A 16 6.59 -8.11 -7.51
CA ASP A 16 5.60 -8.46 -8.53
C ASP A 16 5.68 -9.94 -8.83
N SER A 17 4.55 -10.61 -8.66
CA SER A 17 4.52 -12.07 -8.69
C SER A 17 3.30 -12.58 -9.44
N ILE A 18 3.41 -13.77 -10.02
CA ILE A 18 2.28 -14.52 -10.56
C ILE A 18 2.16 -15.84 -9.80
N ALA A 19 0.93 -16.18 -9.42
CA ALA A 19 0.58 -17.49 -8.92
C ALA A 19 -0.84 -17.81 -9.38
N ASN A 20 -1.08 -19.07 -9.75
CA ASN A 20 -2.38 -19.51 -10.26
C ASN A 20 -2.88 -18.66 -11.45
N GLY A 21 -1.96 -18.14 -12.29
CA GLY A 21 -2.29 -17.26 -13.42
C GLY A 21 -2.80 -15.87 -13.05
N VAL A 22 -2.71 -15.47 -11.78
CA VAL A 22 -3.09 -14.14 -11.29
C VAL A 22 -1.84 -13.35 -10.91
N ARG A 23 -1.71 -12.12 -11.39
CA ARG A 23 -0.62 -11.21 -11.03
C ARG A 23 -0.94 -10.45 -9.74
N LEU A 24 -0.06 -10.52 -8.76
CA LEU A 24 -0.07 -9.75 -7.52
C LEU A 24 1.09 -8.77 -7.54
N THR A 25 0.79 -7.48 -7.41
CA THR A 25 1.82 -6.44 -7.41
C THR A 25 1.73 -5.61 -6.14
N THR A 26 2.89 -5.30 -5.56
CA THR A 26 3.03 -4.35 -4.46
C THR A 26 3.76 -3.11 -4.94
N VAL A 27 3.13 -1.94 -4.82
CA VAL A 27 3.64 -0.65 -5.29
C VAL A 27 3.86 0.31 -4.11
N LEU A 28 5.03 0.95 -4.06
CA LEU A 28 5.32 2.12 -3.23
C LEU A 28 5.04 3.37 -4.05
N ALA A 29 4.01 4.13 -3.70
CA ALA A 29 3.64 5.35 -4.40
C ALA A 29 3.75 6.58 -3.50
N THR A 30 4.31 7.67 -4.02
CA THR A 30 4.35 9.00 -3.39
C THR A 30 3.51 9.99 -4.17
N PHE A 31 2.59 10.64 -3.48
CA PHE A 31 1.59 11.55 -4.05
C PHE A 31 1.16 12.62 -3.02
N PRO A 32 0.44 13.69 -3.43
CA PRO A 32 -0.02 14.72 -2.50
C PRO A 32 -0.96 14.13 -1.45
N ARG A 33 -0.75 14.49 -0.18
CA ARG A 33 -1.39 13.84 0.96
C ARG A 33 -2.91 13.84 0.92
N PHE A 34 -3.54 14.83 0.28
CA PHE A 34 -4.99 14.89 0.10
C PHE A 34 -5.54 13.78 -0.83
N ILE A 35 -4.75 13.27 -1.78
CA ILE A 35 -5.13 12.16 -2.67
C ILE A 35 -5.35 10.85 -1.89
N LEU A 36 -4.79 10.72 -0.67
CA LEU A 36 -4.99 9.52 0.15
C LEU A 36 -6.48 9.21 0.39
N ALA A 37 -7.32 10.24 0.53
CA ALA A 37 -8.75 10.05 0.73
C ALA A 37 -9.40 9.34 -0.47
N GLU A 38 -9.00 9.70 -1.69
CA GLU A 38 -9.50 9.08 -2.90
C GLU A 38 -8.90 7.69 -3.14
N VAL A 39 -7.61 7.49 -2.88
CA VAL A 39 -6.97 6.16 -2.90
C VAL A 39 -7.71 5.20 -1.98
N ASN A 40 -8.13 5.66 -0.80
CA ASN A 40 -8.84 4.83 0.17
C ASN A 40 -10.25 4.41 -0.26
N THR A 41 -10.82 4.97 -1.33
CA THR A 41 -12.10 4.52 -1.90
C THR A 41 -11.97 3.20 -2.66
N HIS A 42 -10.76 2.82 -3.08
CA HIS A 42 -10.46 1.55 -3.73
C HIS A 42 -10.32 0.43 -2.70
N ARG A 43 -11.46 -0.12 -2.27
CA ARG A 43 -11.57 -1.07 -1.15
C ARG A 43 -10.83 -2.40 -1.35
N VAL A 44 -10.54 -2.79 -2.60
CA VAL A 44 -9.84 -4.04 -2.93
C VAL A 44 -8.33 -3.95 -2.67
N PHE A 45 -7.81 -2.77 -2.33
CA PHE A 45 -6.39 -2.57 -2.04
C PHE A 45 -6.06 -2.81 -0.57
N SER A 46 -5.03 -3.63 -0.34
CA SER A 46 -4.30 -3.68 0.93
C SER A 46 -3.29 -2.53 0.99
N ARG A 47 -3.22 -1.85 2.13
CA ARG A 47 -2.53 -0.56 2.23
C ARG A 47 -1.78 -0.38 3.55
N ASN A 48 -0.54 0.11 3.44
CA ASN A 48 0.17 0.78 4.52
C ASN A 48 0.52 2.21 4.10
N SER A 49 0.01 3.19 4.85
CA SER A 49 0.18 4.61 4.55
C SER A 49 1.01 5.30 5.63
N ALA A 50 1.90 6.21 5.25
CA ALA A 50 2.65 7.02 6.21
C ALA A 50 1.74 7.83 7.15
N SER A 51 1.96 7.76 8.46
CA SER A 51 1.14 8.46 9.46
C SER A 51 1.77 9.78 9.84
N SER A 52 1.09 10.90 9.55
CA SER A 52 1.49 12.23 10.04
C SER A 52 1.57 12.27 11.57
N ARG A 53 0.78 11.45 12.28
CA ARG A 53 0.84 11.32 13.76
C ARG A 53 2.12 10.67 14.25
N ALA A 54 2.80 9.86 13.43
CA ALA A 54 4.05 9.22 13.82
C ALA A 54 5.22 10.23 13.76
N ILE A 55 5.18 11.17 12.82
CA ILE A 55 6.28 12.11 12.53
C ILE A 55 6.21 13.34 13.47
N PRO A 56 7.31 13.73 14.15
CA PRO A 56 7.35 14.96 14.92
C PRO A 56 7.04 16.20 14.07
N THR A 57 6.21 17.12 14.59
CA THR A 57 5.83 18.36 13.89
C THR A 57 7.04 19.16 13.43
N LYS A 58 8.05 19.31 14.29
CA LYS A 58 9.31 19.98 13.95
C LYS A 58 9.98 19.40 12.71
N LYS A 59 10.03 18.07 12.59
CA LYS A 59 10.61 17.39 11.41
C LYS A 59 9.82 17.72 10.13
N LEU A 60 8.48 17.78 10.20
CA LEU A 60 7.67 18.17 9.05
C LEU A 60 7.89 19.64 8.66
N LEU A 61 7.91 20.54 9.64
CA LEU A 61 8.19 21.97 9.42
C LEU A 61 9.56 22.18 8.77
N ASP A 62 10.59 21.48 9.25
CA ASP A 62 11.95 21.59 8.68
C ASP A 62 12.01 21.09 7.24
N ARG A 63 11.33 19.98 6.92
CA ARG A 63 11.20 19.48 5.53
C ARG A 63 10.47 20.48 4.63
N MET A 64 9.36 21.04 5.09
CA MET A 64 8.61 22.04 4.31
C MET A 64 9.42 23.31 4.06
N ARG A 65 10.19 23.79 5.05
CA ARG A 65 11.14 24.92 4.89
C ARG A 65 12.25 24.62 3.90
N ALA A 66 12.67 23.36 3.79
CA ALA A 66 13.65 22.90 2.80
C ALA A 66 13.05 22.73 1.39
N GLY A 67 11.75 23.02 1.19
CA GLY A 67 11.08 22.91 -0.10
C GLY A 67 10.40 21.55 -0.35
N GLU A 68 10.40 20.62 0.61
CA GLU A 68 9.68 19.33 0.49
C GLU A 68 8.18 19.46 0.79
N ASN A 69 7.54 20.44 0.15
CA ASN A 69 6.10 20.64 0.21
C ASN A 69 5.47 20.41 -1.17
N PHE A 70 4.15 20.17 -1.18
CA PHE A 70 3.39 20.02 -2.40
C PHE A 70 2.83 21.38 -2.84
N THR A 71 3.01 21.67 -4.12
CA THR A 71 2.33 22.76 -4.82
C THR A 71 1.73 22.20 -6.12
N PRO A 72 0.46 22.48 -6.45
CA PRO A 72 -0.14 22.06 -7.72
C PRO A 72 0.71 22.43 -8.93
N ALA A 73 0.80 21.49 -9.88
CA ALA A 73 1.48 21.73 -11.15
C ALA A 73 0.72 22.79 -11.97
N THR A 74 -0.61 22.66 -12.00
CA THR A 74 -1.51 23.55 -12.74
C THR A 74 -2.54 24.20 -11.81
N PHE A 75 -2.99 25.41 -12.19
CA PHE A 75 -4.17 26.05 -11.61
C PHE A 75 -5.15 26.32 -12.75
N ASN A 76 -6.33 25.72 -12.66
CA ASN A 76 -7.33 25.70 -13.71
C ASN A 76 -8.57 26.51 -13.33
N ALA A 77 -9.28 27.01 -14.33
CA ALA A 77 -10.53 27.71 -14.15
C ALA A 77 -11.59 26.81 -13.48
N ARG A 78 -12.49 27.43 -12.71
CA ARG A 78 -13.60 26.73 -12.09
C ARG A 78 -14.60 26.24 -13.15
N VAL A 79 -15.04 24.99 -13.01
CA VAL A 79 -16.17 24.43 -13.76
C VAL A 79 -17.29 23.97 -12.82
N VAL A 80 -18.48 23.69 -13.38
CA VAL A 80 -19.56 23.04 -12.65
C VAL A 80 -19.29 21.54 -12.58
N GLY A 81 -19.38 20.94 -11.40
CA GLY A 81 -19.09 19.52 -11.19
C GLY A 81 -17.64 19.27 -10.74
N MET A 82 -17.10 18.11 -11.11
CA MET A 82 -15.79 17.61 -10.64
C MET A 82 -14.69 17.63 -11.71
N GLY A 83 -14.94 18.23 -12.88
CA GLY A 83 -13.97 18.29 -13.98
C GLY A 83 -12.87 19.34 -13.77
N ILE A 84 -11.92 19.36 -14.70
CA ILE A 84 -10.81 20.31 -14.74
C ILE A 84 -11.12 21.37 -15.81
N GLY A 85 -11.12 22.65 -15.43
CA GLY A 85 -11.34 23.75 -16.37
C GLY A 85 -10.10 24.14 -17.18
N ASP A 86 -10.24 25.16 -18.02
CA ASP A 86 -9.15 25.66 -18.84
C ASP A 86 -8.01 26.22 -17.99
N GLU A 87 -6.79 26.16 -18.52
CA GLU A 87 -5.63 26.78 -17.87
C GLU A 87 -5.85 28.29 -17.68
N LEU A 88 -5.46 28.80 -16.52
CA LEU A 88 -5.49 30.23 -16.26
C LEU A 88 -4.40 30.96 -17.04
N SER A 89 -4.58 32.26 -17.23
CA SER A 89 -3.52 33.12 -17.78
C SER A 89 -2.24 33.01 -16.94
N ALA A 90 -1.06 33.23 -17.54
CA ALA A 90 0.20 33.18 -16.79
C ALA A 90 0.20 34.11 -15.56
N ALA A 91 -0.43 35.28 -15.66
CA ALA A 91 -0.56 36.22 -14.55
C ALA A 91 -1.46 35.65 -13.42
N ASP A 92 -2.60 35.04 -13.77
CA ASP A 92 -3.52 34.48 -12.78
C ASP A 92 -2.99 33.18 -12.16
N SER A 93 -2.33 32.32 -12.93
CA SER A 93 -1.60 31.16 -12.42
C SER A 93 -0.50 31.55 -11.43
N ALA A 94 0.27 32.61 -11.74
CA ALA A 94 1.28 33.13 -10.82
C ALA A 94 0.65 33.64 -9.51
N ARG A 95 -0.47 34.38 -9.61
CA ARG A 95 -1.21 34.84 -8.43
C ARG A 95 -1.75 33.67 -7.61
N ALA A 96 -2.36 32.66 -8.24
CA ALA A 96 -2.88 31.49 -7.55
C ALA A 96 -1.77 30.71 -6.82
N ARG A 97 -0.59 30.57 -7.44
CA ARG A 97 0.58 29.96 -6.82
C ARG A 97 1.07 30.76 -5.61
N SER A 98 1.11 32.09 -5.69
CA SER A 98 1.46 32.95 -4.55
C SER A 98 0.48 32.82 -3.39
N GLU A 99 -0.83 32.78 -3.66
CA GLU A 99 -1.85 32.57 -2.61
C GLU A 99 -1.73 31.18 -1.96
N TRP A 100 -1.48 30.13 -2.75
CA TRP A 100 -1.22 28.79 -2.23
C TRP A 100 0.00 28.78 -1.29
N GLN A 101 1.09 29.41 -1.71
CA GLN A 101 2.31 29.51 -0.90
C GLN A 101 2.07 30.29 0.40
N ALA A 102 1.35 31.42 0.34
CA ALA A 102 1.00 32.19 1.53
C ALA A 102 0.18 31.36 2.52
N ALA A 103 -0.81 30.60 2.04
CA ALA A 103 -1.61 29.71 2.88
C ALA A 103 -0.77 28.62 3.56
N MET A 104 0.21 28.07 2.84
CA MET A 104 1.16 27.10 3.40
C MET A 104 2.03 27.73 4.49
N GLU A 105 2.60 28.91 4.25
CA GLU A 105 3.43 29.63 5.22
C GLU A 105 2.65 29.96 6.50
N ASP A 106 1.39 30.36 6.37
CA ASP A 106 0.49 30.58 7.50
C ASP A 106 0.19 29.29 8.27
N ALA A 107 -0.08 28.19 7.57
CA ALA A 107 -0.28 26.89 8.20
C ALA A 107 0.95 26.43 8.98
N MET A 108 2.15 26.63 8.42
CA MET A 108 3.43 26.34 9.08
C MET A 108 3.62 27.21 10.32
N ARG A 109 3.34 28.51 10.23
CA ARG A 109 3.41 29.45 11.36
C ARG A 109 2.48 29.00 12.49
N HIS A 110 1.23 28.69 12.18
CA HIS A 110 0.26 28.24 13.18
C HIS A 110 0.60 26.88 13.78
N ALA A 111 1.07 25.93 12.97
CA ALA A 111 1.52 24.63 13.47
C ALA A 111 2.73 24.76 14.41
N SER A 112 3.66 25.69 14.14
CA SER A 112 4.78 26.00 15.05
C SER A 112 4.25 26.48 16.40
N VAL A 113 3.41 27.53 16.40
CA VAL A 113 2.84 28.11 17.62
C VAL A 113 2.10 27.07 18.46
N LEU A 114 1.33 26.18 17.84
CA LEU A 114 0.62 25.11 18.57
C LEU A 114 1.58 24.17 19.31
N THR A 115 2.77 23.94 18.77
CA THR A 115 3.75 23.01 19.34
C THR A 115 4.84 23.67 20.17
N ASP A 116 4.83 24.99 20.30
CA ASP A 116 5.75 25.72 21.16
C ASP A 116 5.43 25.44 22.64
N ASP A 117 6.40 25.70 23.53
CA ASP A 117 6.37 25.30 24.94
C ASP A 117 5.15 25.84 25.71
N ASP A 118 4.60 26.98 25.30
CA ASP A 118 3.45 27.62 25.94
C ASP A 118 2.13 26.86 25.70
N LEU A 119 1.89 26.36 24.49
CA LEU A 119 0.66 25.63 24.13
C LEU A 119 0.83 24.12 24.19
N ASN A 120 2.01 23.62 23.82
CA ASN A 120 2.41 22.21 23.90
C ASN A 120 1.35 21.23 23.37
N ILE A 121 0.71 21.57 22.25
CA ILE A 121 -0.31 20.72 21.63
C ILE A 121 0.36 19.54 20.95
N ASP A 122 -0.29 18.38 21.03
CA ASP A 122 0.22 17.16 20.46
C ASP A 122 0.32 17.22 18.92
N LYS A 123 1.32 16.53 18.39
CA LYS A 123 1.59 16.42 16.95
C LYS A 123 0.40 15.90 16.13
N SER A 124 -0.49 15.10 16.71
CA SER A 124 -1.60 14.52 15.94
C SER A 124 -2.65 15.54 15.51
N ARG A 125 -2.74 16.66 16.25
CA ARG A 125 -3.57 17.82 15.94
C ARG A 125 -2.80 18.86 15.12
N ALA A 126 -1.61 19.25 15.57
CA ALA A 126 -0.81 20.27 14.89
C ALA A 126 -0.48 19.88 13.44
N ASN A 127 -0.11 18.62 13.19
CA ASN A 127 0.23 18.15 11.84
C ASN A 127 -0.95 18.18 10.86
N ARG A 128 -2.21 18.25 11.33
CA ARG A 128 -3.38 18.31 10.43
C ARG A 128 -3.45 19.61 9.65
N LEU A 129 -2.92 20.71 10.22
CA LEU A 129 -2.83 21.99 9.51
C LEU A 129 -1.90 21.92 8.30
N LEU A 130 -0.91 21.01 8.35
CA LEU A 130 0.11 20.87 7.31
C LEU A 130 -0.31 19.92 6.19
N GLU A 131 -1.22 18.96 6.45
CA GLU A 131 -1.59 17.89 5.51
C GLU A 131 -1.97 18.36 4.08
N PRO A 132 -2.60 19.52 3.84
CA PRO A 132 -2.86 20.00 2.47
C PRO A 132 -1.61 20.19 1.61
N PHE A 133 -0.46 20.45 2.23
CA PHE A 133 0.80 20.81 1.58
C PHE A 133 1.86 19.71 1.69
N LEU A 134 1.52 18.54 2.22
CA LEU A 134 2.48 17.45 2.39
C LEU A 134 2.42 16.46 1.24
N TRP A 135 3.57 15.89 0.92
CA TRP A 135 3.65 14.63 0.19
C TRP A 135 3.32 13.46 1.11
N HIS A 136 2.90 12.35 0.52
CA HIS A 136 2.50 11.15 1.23
C HIS A 136 2.92 9.91 0.48
N THR A 137 3.52 8.98 1.21
CA THR A 137 3.93 7.68 0.68
C THR A 137 3.03 6.58 1.21
N ALA A 138 2.56 5.72 0.31
CA ALA A 138 1.76 4.55 0.64
C ALA A 138 2.28 3.32 -0.12
N ILE A 139 2.24 2.18 0.57
CA ILE A 139 2.44 0.87 -0.03
C ILE A 139 1.07 0.28 -0.33
N ILE A 140 0.86 -0.20 -1.54
CA ILE A 140 -0.42 -0.66 -2.06
C ILE A 140 -0.22 -2.02 -2.71
N THR A 141 -0.97 -3.02 -2.28
CA THR A 141 -0.93 -4.38 -2.84
C THR A 141 -2.30 -4.77 -3.35
N SER A 142 -2.36 -5.33 -4.57
CA SER A 142 -3.60 -5.85 -5.12
C SER A 142 -3.36 -6.84 -6.27
N THR A 143 -4.39 -7.63 -6.53
CA THR A 143 -4.56 -8.42 -7.77
C THR A 143 -5.49 -7.73 -8.77
N GLU A 144 -6.16 -6.63 -8.37
CA GLU A 144 -7.27 -6.02 -9.10
C GLU A 144 -7.02 -4.53 -9.38
N TRP A 145 -6.18 -4.28 -10.38
CA TRP A 145 -5.77 -2.93 -10.77
C TRP A 145 -6.59 -2.32 -11.92
N SER A 146 -7.30 -3.16 -12.68
CA SER A 146 -8.01 -2.75 -13.91
C SER A 146 -9.02 -1.63 -13.66
N ASN A 147 -9.87 -1.79 -12.63
CA ASN A 147 -10.86 -0.77 -12.26
C ASN A 147 -10.20 0.52 -11.77
N PHE A 148 -9.09 0.43 -11.04
CA PHE A 148 -8.34 1.60 -10.60
C PHE A 148 -7.84 2.41 -11.80
N PHE A 149 -7.17 1.76 -12.75
CA PHE A 149 -6.67 2.45 -13.95
C PHE A 149 -7.82 2.96 -14.83
N ALA A 150 -8.90 2.20 -15.03
CA ALA A 150 -10.05 2.67 -15.79
C ALA A 150 -10.66 3.97 -15.22
N LEU A 151 -10.68 4.12 -13.90
CA LEU A 151 -11.25 5.29 -13.22
C LEU A 151 -10.27 6.48 -13.11
N ARG A 152 -8.96 6.25 -13.22
CA ARG A 152 -7.93 7.24 -12.88
C ARG A 152 -6.96 7.56 -14.01
N CYS A 153 -6.68 6.61 -14.90
CA CYS A 153 -5.87 6.78 -16.10
C CYS A 153 -6.12 5.62 -17.10
N PRO A 154 -7.22 5.61 -17.86
CA PRO A 154 -7.58 4.48 -18.72
C PRO A 154 -6.54 4.23 -19.82
N ASP A 155 -6.08 5.28 -20.51
CA ASP A 155 -5.29 5.16 -21.74
C ASP A 155 -4.30 6.32 -21.99
N ALA A 156 -4.19 7.28 -21.06
CA ALA A 156 -3.28 8.41 -21.22
C ALA A 156 -1.96 8.24 -20.45
N ASP A 157 -0.84 8.66 -21.04
CA ASP A 157 0.49 8.68 -20.39
C ASP A 157 0.85 10.03 -19.74
N THR A 158 -0.06 10.99 -19.86
CA THR A 158 -0.04 12.27 -19.15
C THR A 158 -1.46 12.58 -18.68
N PRO A 159 -1.63 13.36 -17.59
CA PRO A 159 -2.94 13.81 -17.16
C PRO A 159 -3.70 14.51 -18.30
N GLN A 160 -5.00 14.26 -18.38
CA GLN A 160 -5.90 14.81 -19.39
C GLN A 160 -6.91 15.73 -18.73
N GLN A 161 -7.09 16.92 -19.30
CA GLN A 161 -8.04 17.92 -18.82
C GLN A 161 -9.51 17.45 -18.95
N ASP A 162 -9.83 16.73 -20.02
CA ASP A 162 -11.18 16.24 -20.33
C ASP A 162 -11.57 14.97 -19.56
N PHE A 163 -10.65 14.43 -18.75
CA PHE A 163 -10.90 13.28 -17.90
C PHE A 163 -11.38 13.71 -16.50
N PRO A 164 -12.42 13.07 -15.91
CA PRO A 164 -13.08 13.56 -14.71
C PRO A 164 -12.30 13.33 -13.39
N ALA A 165 -11.19 12.58 -13.42
CA ALA A 165 -10.35 12.44 -12.23
C ALA A 165 -9.46 13.67 -12.04
N GLN A 166 -9.23 14.06 -10.79
CA GLN A 166 -8.34 15.17 -10.47
C GLN A 166 -6.93 14.94 -11.05
N TRP A 167 -6.30 16.01 -11.56
CA TRP A 167 -5.00 15.99 -12.22
C TRP A 167 -3.93 15.23 -11.41
N GLU A 168 -3.80 15.55 -10.13
CA GLU A 168 -2.82 14.92 -9.23
C GLU A 168 -3.06 13.41 -9.06
N PHE A 169 -4.32 12.96 -9.11
CA PHE A 169 -4.62 11.54 -9.01
C PHE A 169 -4.35 10.81 -10.33
N GLN A 170 -4.63 11.46 -11.47
CA GLN A 170 -4.24 10.94 -12.78
C GLN A 170 -2.73 10.73 -12.84
N GLN A 171 -1.93 11.74 -12.46
CA GLN A 171 -0.47 11.66 -12.43
C GLN A 171 0.02 10.48 -11.58
N THR A 172 -0.55 10.30 -10.39
CA THR A 172 -0.22 9.18 -9.50
C THR A 172 -0.52 7.83 -10.17
N ALA A 173 -1.71 7.68 -10.73
CA ALA A 173 -2.14 6.43 -11.35
C ALA A 173 -1.33 6.10 -12.62
N ILE A 174 -0.96 7.10 -13.42
CA ILE A 174 -0.10 6.95 -14.59
C ILE A 174 1.26 6.40 -14.19
N LEU A 175 1.92 6.99 -13.19
CA LEU A 175 3.23 6.52 -12.72
C LEU A 175 3.14 5.08 -12.19
N MET A 176 2.08 4.75 -11.45
CA MET A 176 1.85 3.38 -10.99
C MET A 176 1.67 2.40 -12.17
N ARG A 177 0.87 2.78 -13.17
CA ARG A 177 0.65 1.97 -14.39
C ARG A 177 1.95 1.77 -15.16
N GLN A 178 2.76 2.80 -15.31
CA GLN A 178 4.06 2.75 -15.98
C GLN A 178 5.05 1.86 -15.22
N ALA A 179 5.18 2.04 -13.90
CA ALA A 179 6.05 1.21 -13.08
C ALA A 179 5.66 -0.28 -13.15
N MET A 180 4.35 -0.57 -13.11
CA MET A 180 3.84 -1.93 -13.29
C MET A 180 4.06 -2.46 -14.73
N GLY A 181 3.88 -1.62 -15.75
CA GLY A 181 4.13 -2.00 -17.15
C GLY A 181 5.60 -2.30 -17.44
N ALA A 182 6.52 -1.66 -16.71
CA ALA A 182 7.95 -1.89 -16.83
C ALA A 182 8.48 -3.03 -15.95
N SER A 183 7.66 -3.57 -15.05
CA SER A 183 8.04 -4.66 -14.14
C SER A 183 7.77 -6.03 -14.78
N ASP A 184 8.75 -6.92 -14.65
CA ASP A 184 8.65 -8.32 -15.05
C ASP A 184 8.24 -9.18 -13.84
N PRO A 185 7.00 -9.73 -13.79
CA PRO A 185 6.55 -10.52 -12.67
C PRO A 185 7.26 -11.87 -12.57
N VAL A 186 7.49 -12.33 -11.33
CA VAL A 186 8.09 -13.63 -11.04
C VAL A 186 7.01 -14.68 -10.78
N GLU A 187 7.04 -15.79 -11.52
CA GLU A 187 6.18 -16.96 -11.25
C GLU A 187 6.59 -17.61 -9.92
N LEU A 188 5.63 -17.76 -9.01
CA LEU A 188 5.85 -18.38 -7.69
C LEU A 188 5.58 -19.88 -7.75
N GLY A 189 6.51 -20.65 -7.18
CA GLY A 189 6.28 -22.04 -6.82
C GLY A 189 5.23 -22.20 -5.69
N PRO A 190 4.77 -23.43 -5.42
CA PRO A 190 3.71 -23.69 -4.43
C PRO A 190 4.02 -23.13 -3.03
N ASP A 191 5.28 -23.16 -2.60
CA ASP A 191 5.73 -22.74 -1.27
C ASP A 191 6.42 -21.38 -1.25
N GLU A 192 6.49 -20.72 -2.40
CA GLU A 192 7.09 -19.40 -2.51
C GLU A 192 6.08 -18.31 -2.17
N TRP A 193 6.60 -17.20 -1.65
CA TRP A 193 5.82 -16.09 -1.15
C TRP A 193 6.23 -14.81 -1.85
N HIS A 194 5.23 -14.03 -2.21
CA HIS A 194 5.34 -12.61 -2.49
C HIS A 194 5.72 -11.90 -1.18
N ARG A 195 6.97 -11.42 -1.07
CA ARG A 195 7.52 -10.81 0.15
C ARG A 195 8.19 -9.47 -0.19
N PRO A 196 7.41 -8.39 -0.33
CA PRO A 196 7.99 -7.08 -0.64
C PRO A 196 9.03 -6.69 0.40
N MET A 197 10.12 -6.08 -0.08
CA MET A 197 11.25 -5.63 0.75
C MET A 197 12.00 -6.75 1.47
N VAL A 198 11.95 -8.00 1.01
CA VAL A 198 12.79 -9.10 1.50
C VAL A 198 13.51 -9.74 0.33
N ASP A 199 14.83 -9.91 0.47
CA ASP A 199 15.62 -10.69 -0.46
C ASP A 199 15.74 -12.11 0.11
N ASN A 200 15.06 -13.08 -0.53
CA ASN A 200 15.06 -14.46 -0.05
C ASN A 200 16.47 -15.09 0.00
N ASN A 201 17.39 -14.66 -0.87
CA ASN A 201 18.76 -15.18 -0.85
C ASN A 201 19.57 -14.55 0.28
N ILE A 202 19.51 -13.22 0.43
CA ILE A 202 20.31 -12.51 1.43
C ILE A 202 19.73 -12.70 2.84
N ASP A 203 18.46 -12.37 3.02
CA ASP A 203 17.79 -12.44 4.32
C ASP A 203 17.56 -13.90 4.74
N GLY A 204 17.21 -14.78 3.80
CA GLY A 204 17.03 -16.21 4.06
C GLY A 204 18.34 -16.89 4.50
N ASP A 205 19.44 -16.64 3.77
CA ASP A 205 20.76 -17.15 4.18
C ASP A 205 21.18 -16.62 5.56
N ALA A 206 20.94 -15.34 5.83
CA ALA A 206 21.28 -14.73 7.11
C ALA A 206 20.54 -15.41 8.27
N LEU A 207 19.22 -15.60 8.14
CA LEU A 207 18.42 -16.31 9.14
C LEU A 207 18.84 -17.78 9.27
N TYR A 208 19.14 -18.46 8.17
CA TYR A 208 19.61 -19.85 8.21
C TYR A 208 20.94 -19.98 8.97
N ARG A 209 21.86 -19.01 8.80
CA ARG A 209 23.13 -18.98 9.56
C ARG A 209 22.90 -18.72 11.05
N GLU A 210 21.91 -17.91 11.41
CA GLU A 210 21.53 -17.65 12.81
C GLU A 210 20.89 -18.88 13.47
N ASP A 211 20.09 -19.67 12.74
CA ASP A 211 19.35 -20.82 13.27
C ASP A 211 19.22 -21.97 12.26
N ARG A 212 20.28 -22.78 12.15
CA ARG A 212 20.37 -23.91 11.20
C ARG A 212 19.41 -25.06 11.49
N TYR A 213 18.75 -25.06 12.64
CA TYR A 213 17.81 -26.12 13.05
C TYR A 213 16.35 -25.73 12.87
N ALA A 214 16.07 -24.47 12.49
CA ALA A 214 14.73 -24.03 12.15
C ALA A 214 14.20 -24.85 10.97
N SER A 215 12.96 -25.31 11.09
CA SER A 215 12.24 -25.93 9.98
C SER A 215 11.99 -24.92 8.85
N ASP A 216 11.76 -25.42 7.63
CA ASP A 216 11.40 -24.57 6.47
C ASP A 216 10.16 -23.71 6.74
N TRP A 217 9.21 -24.26 7.50
CA TRP A 217 8.03 -23.53 7.95
C TRP A 217 8.39 -22.37 8.87
N GLU A 218 9.19 -22.61 9.91
CA GLU A 218 9.62 -21.56 10.84
C GLU A 218 10.42 -20.47 10.11
N MET A 219 11.28 -20.86 9.16
CA MET A 219 12.03 -19.92 8.33
C MET A 219 11.09 -19.03 7.50
N THR A 220 10.11 -19.65 6.84
CA THR A 220 9.07 -18.96 6.07
C THR A 220 8.30 -17.95 6.91
N GLN A 221 7.89 -18.35 8.12
CA GLN A 221 7.19 -17.46 9.05
C GLN A 221 8.08 -16.28 9.46
N ARG A 222 9.35 -16.52 9.81
CA ARG A 222 10.29 -15.46 10.16
C ARG A 222 10.50 -14.46 9.02
N LEU A 223 10.68 -14.92 7.78
CA LEU A 223 10.81 -14.05 6.60
C LEU A 223 9.54 -13.24 6.34
N ASN A 224 8.36 -13.84 6.48
CA ASN A 224 7.09 -13.12 6.37
C ASN A 224 6.95 -12.02 7.43
N MET A 225 7.44 -12.27 8.65
CA MET A 225 7.48 -11.28 9.73
C MET A 225 8.48 -10.16 9.46
N VAL A 226 9.65 -10.46 8.90
CA VAL A 226 10.62 -9.44 8.46
C VAL A 226 10.00 -8.54 7.39
N ALA A 227 9.37 -9.11 6.35
CA ALA A 227 8.67 -8.33 5.32
C ALA A 227 7.61 -7.41 5.95
N SER A 228 6.74 -7.98 6.78
CA SER A 228 5.67 -7.25 7.47
C SER A 228 6.21 -6.09 8.31
N ARG A 229 7.34 -6.29 9.01
CA ARG A 229 7.99 -5.21 9.75
C ARG A 229 8.51 -4.10 8.83
N ARG A 230 9.19 -4.45 7.75
CA ARG A 230 9.76 -3.47 6.81
C ARG A 230 8.63 -2.63 6.20
N LEU A 231 7.55 -3.26 5.75
CA LEU A 231 6.33 -2.62 5.25
C LEU A 231 5.67 -1.66 6.26
N ALA A 232 5.67 -2.01 7.55
CA ALA A 232 5.13 -1.16 8.61
C ALA A 232 5.93 0.14 8.83
N ARG A 233 7.13 0.27 8.26
CA ARG A 233 8.04 1.41 8.47
C ARG A 233 7.84 2.56 7.49
N VAL A 234 6.83 2.50 6.61
CA VAL A 234 6.51 3.57 5.63
C VAL A 234 6.39 4.98 6.24
N SER A 235 6.13 5.10 7.55
CA SER A 235 6.04 6.38 8.27
C SER A 235 7.39 7.01 8.66
N PHE A 236 8.51 6.29 8.63
CA PHE A 236 9.79 6.71 9.23
C PHE A 236 10.92 7.00 8.24
N ASP A 237 10.60 7.05 6.94
CA ASP A 237 11.46 7.39 5.77
C ASP A 237 12.26 6.23 5.13
N LYS A 238 12.32 6.31 3.79
CA LYS A 238 12.93 5.51 2.68
C LYS A 238 13.21 4.00 2.78
N HIS A 239 12.95 3.31 3.90
CA HIS A 239 13.34 1.90 4.06
C HIS A 239 14.85 1.64 3.85
N THR A 240 15.68 2.69 3.89
CA THR A 240 17.14 2.63 3.70
C THR A 240 17.90 2.23 4.96
N ASP A 241 17.21 2.29 6.11
CA ASP A 241 17.77 1.98 7.42
C ASP A 241 17.76 0.47 7.67
N THR A 242 18.95 -0.10 7.86
CA THR A 242 19.16 -1.52 8.19
C THR A 242 18.73 -1.80 9.64
N GLU A 243 17.73 -2.66 9.81
CA GLU A 243 17.30 -3.20 11.12
C GLU A 243 17.70 -4.68 11.18
N PRO A 244 18.35 -5.14 12.27
CA PRO A 244 18.67 -6.57 12.42
C PRO A 244 17.42 -7.46 12.29
N LEU A 245 17.57 -8.65 11.72
CA LEU A 245 16.43 -9.54 11.42
C LEU A 245 15.69 -9.96 12.69
N GLY A 246 16.41 -10.32 13.76
CA GLY A 246 15.80 -10.65 15.06
C GLY A 246 14.96 -9.50 15.65
N VAL A 247 15.42 -8.24 15.51
CA VAL A 247 14.64 -7.06 15.92
C VAL A 247 13.40 -6.93 15.04
N SER A 248 13.54 -7.17 13.74
CA SER A 248 12.43 -7.08 12.80
C SER A 248 11.33 -8.09 13.13
N ILE A 249 11.71 -9.34 13.41
CA ILE A 249 10.81 -10.43 13.80
C ILE A 249 10.11 -10.08 15.12
N SER A 250 10.85 -9.62 16.14
CA SER A 250 10.27 -9.23 17.43
C SER A 250 9.24 -8.10 17.27
N LYS A 251 9.57 -7.05 16.52
CA LYS A 251 8.67 -5.91 16.29
C LYS A 251 7.44 -6.29 15.47
N ALA A 252 7.58 -7.19 14.49
CA ALA A 252 6.42 -7.76 13.80
C ALA A 252 5.56 -8.60 14.75
N GLY A 253 6.18 -9.34 15.68
CA GLY A 253 5.48 -10.09 16.73
C GLY A 253 4.59 -9.19 17.59
N ASP A 254 5.09 -8.01 17.97
CA ASP A 254 4.31 -7.00 18.70
C ASP A 254 3.10 -6.51 17.89
N LEU A 255 3.27 -6.28 16.59
CA LEU A 255 2.20 -5.85 15.68
C LEU A 255 1.12 -6.93 15.54
N VAL A 256 1.52 -8.15 15.21
CA VAL A 256 0.61 -9.31 15.12
C VAL A 256 -0.09 -9.53 16.46
N GLY A 257 0.66 -9.41 17.55
CA GLY A 257 0.11 -9.58 18.88
C GLY A 257 -0.93 -8.54 19.28
N SER A 258 -0.76 -7.30 18.83
CA SER A 258 -1.76 -6.24 19.00
C SER A 258 -2.83 -6.22 17.90
N ALA A 259 -2.86 -7.24 17.04
CA ALA A 259 -3.69 -7.38 15.83
C ALA A 259 -3.62 -6.17 14.88
N HIS A 260 -2.48 -5.50 14.84
CA HIS A 260 -2.15 -4.53 13.81
C HIS A 260 -1.70 -5.24 12.53
N PHE A 261 -2.63 -5.96 11.90
CA PHE A 261 -2.35 -6.85 10.77
C PHE A 261 -2.14 -6.17 9.41
N SER A 262 -2.38 -4.86 9.27
CA SER A 262 -2.23 -4.20 7.95
C SER A 262 -0.91 -4.51 7.23
N PRO A 263 0.27 -4.62 7.89
CA PRO A 263 1.51 -4.96 7.20
C PRO A 263 1.62 -6.41 6.73
N THR A 264 0.87 -7.32 7.34
CA THR A 264 0.85 -8.74 6.97
C THR A 264 -0.08 -9.01 5.79
N GLU A 265 -0.84 -8.02 5.32
CA GLU A 265 -1.73 -8.15 4.15
C GLU A 265 -0.99 -8.05 2.81
N HIS A 266 0.19 -7.46 2.81
CA HIS A 266 1.04 -7.30 1.62
C HIS A 266 1.87 -8.56 1.32
N VAL A 267 2.02 -9.45 2.29
CA VAL A 267 2.76 -10.72 2.14
C VAL A 267 1.75 -11.82 1.80
N ALA A 268 2.00 -12.58 0.74
CA ALA A 268 1.05 -13.60 0.29
C ALA A 268 1.73 -14.75 -0.46
N ARG A 269 1.06 -15.90 -0.55
CA ARG A 269 1.45 -17.01 -1.44
C ARG A 269 0.29 -17.43 -2.31
N GLY A 270 0.55 -18.16 -3.38
CA GLY A 270 -0.50 -18.81 -4.16
C GLY A 270 -1.37 -19.71 -3.28
N ILE A 271 -2.68 -19.73 -3.53
CA ILE A 271 -3.57 -20.74 -2.96
C ILE A 271 -3.14 -22.11 -3.47
N LYS A 272 -3.15 -23.11 -2.58
CA LYS A 272 -2.90 -24.52 -2.89
C LYS A 272 -4.18 -25.31 -2.84
N ARG A 273 -4.17 -26.48 -3.47
CA ARG A 273 -5.28 -27.44 -3.38
C ARG A 273 -5.55 -27.87 -1.94
N ASP A 274 -4.51 -28.07 -1.16
CA ASP A 274 -4.63 -28.48 0.25
C ASP A 274 -5.33 -27.42 1.11
N ASP A 275 -5.28 -26.14 0.72
CA ASP A 275 -5.99 -25.06 1.43
C ASP A 275 -7.52 -25.17 1.30
N LEU A 276 -8.01 -25.89 0.29
CA LEU A 276 -9.44 -26.13 0.05
C LEU A 276 -10.00 -27.29 0.89
N THR A 277 -9.15 -27.99 1.64
CA THR A 277 -9.58 -29.14 2.45
C THR A 277 -10.53 -28.69 3.57
N MET A 278 -11.68 -29.35 3.70
CA MET A 278 -12.78 -28.93 4.60
C MET A 278 -12.41 -28.84 6.09
N HIS A 279 -11.29 -29.46 6.50
CA HIS A 279 -10.81 -29.47 7.88
C HIS A 279 -9.64 -28.52 8.13
N GLY A 280 -9.17 -27.78 7.11
CA GLY A 280 -8.08 -26.82 7.26
C GLY A 280 -8.55 -25.46 7.78
N ASP A 281 -7.70 -24.78 8.55
CA ASP A 281 -7.99 -23.46 9.15
C ASP A 281 -8.22 -22.35 8.10
N LEU A 282 -7.76 -22.57 6.86
CA LEU A 282 -7.91 -21.63 5.76
C LEU A 282 -9.21 -21.80 4.98
N ALA A 283 -9.78 -23.00 4.89
CA ALA A 283 -10.97 -23.27 4.08
C ALA A 283 -12.16 -22.33 4.41
N PRO A 284 -12.47 -22.02 5.69
CA PRO A 284 -13.52 -21.06 6.03
C PRO A 284 -13.26 -19.61 5.56
N LYS A 285 -12.00 -19.30 5.20
CA LYS A 285 -11.54 -17.96 4.79
C LYS A 285 -11.46 -17.82 3.26
N LEU A 286 -11.73 -18.90 2.51
CA LEU A 286 -11.70 -18.92 1.05
C LEU A 286 -13.11 -18.72 0.50
N MET A 287 -13.23 -17.92 -0.56
CA MET A 287 -14.49 -17.69 -1.26
C MET A 287 -14.38 -18.23 -2.69
N ILE A 288 -15.24 -19.19 -2.99
CA ILE A 288 -15.39 -19.82 -4.31
C ILE A 288 -16.78 -19.45 -4.83
N SER A 289 -16.89 -19.00 -6.08
CA SER A 289 -18.20 -18.66 -6.64
C SER A 289 -19.07 -19.91 -6.83
N PHE A 290 -20.39 -19.76 -6.71
CA PHE A 290 -21.31 -20.86 -6.99
C PHE A 290 -21.18 -21.41 -8.41
N ASP A 291 -20.87 -20.54 -9.38
CA ASP A 291 -20.68 -20.96 -10.77
C ASP A 291 -19.47 -21.91 -10.90
N GLN A 292 -18.35 -21.57 -10.27
CA GLN A 292 -17.18 -22.46 -10.24
C GLN A 292 -17.50 -23.78 -9.53
N LEU A 293 -18.19 -23.71 -8.39
CA LEU A 293 -18.54 -24.90 -7.63
C LEU A 293 -19.45 -25.82 -8.46
N ALA A 294 -20.47 -25.27 -9.11
CA ALA A 294 -21.38 -26.02 -9.98
C ALA A 294 -20.65 -26.65 -11.17
N GLN A 295 -19.75 -25.91 -11.83
CA GLN A 295 -18.93 -26.42 -12.93
C GLN A 295 -18.02 -27.57 -12.46
N ALA A 296 -17.35 -27.39 -11.32
CA ALA A 296 -16.44 -28.39 -10.76
C ALA A 296 -17.18 -29.68 -10.35
N MET A 297 -18.35 -29.56 -9.73
CA MET A 297 -19.20 -30.70 -9.35
C MET A 297 -19.71 -31.46 -10.58
N ASN A 298 -20.09 -30.75 -11.64
CA ASN A 298 -20.52 -31.39 -12.89
C ASN A 298 -19.38 -32.13 -13.59
N ALA A 299 -18.14 -31.63 -13.47
CA ALA A 299 -16.97 -32.22 -14.14
C ALA A 299 -16.37 -33.43 -13.38
N GLN A 300 -16.29 -33.37 -12.06
CA GLN A 300 -15.52 -34.34 -11.25
C GLN A 300 -16.31 -34.97 -10.07
N GLY A 301 -17.60 -34.67 -9.92
CA GLY A 301 -18.41 -35.26 -8.84
C GLY A 301 -17.83 -34.99 -7.44
N PRO A 302 -17.64 -36.01 -6.58
CA PRO A 302 -17.07 -35.85 -5.24
C PRO A 302 -15.64 -35.28 -5.21
N GLU A 303 -14.89 -35.37 -6.32
CA GLU A 303 -13.51 -34.86 -6.46
C GLU A 303 -13.45 -33.42 -7.01
N PHE A 304 -14.56 -32.68 -6.92
CA PHE A 304 -14.70 -31.32 -7.47
C PHE A 304 -13.57 -30.36 -7.08
N ILE A 305 -12.92 -30.55 -5.92
CA ILE A 305 -11.80 -29.72 -5.45
C ILE A 305 -10.67 -29.66 -6.49
N HIS A 306 -10.44 -30.72 -7.26
CA HIS A 306 -9.42 -30.74 -8.32
C HIS A 306 -9.79 -29.89 -9.54
N ALA A 307 -11.09 -29.66 -9.78
CA ALA A 307 -11.60 -28.88 -10.91
C ALA A 307 -11.80 -27.39 -10.60
N VAL A 308 -11.66 -26.95 -9.33
CA VAL A 308 -11.75 -25.52 -8.97
C VAL A 308 -10.63 -24.74 -9.67
N ASP A 309 -10.91 -23.57 -10.24
CA ASP A 309 -9.85 -22.69 -10.73
C ASP A 309 -9.28 -21.88 -9.56
N LEU A 310 -8.08 -22.22 -9.11
CA LEU A 310 -7.43 -21.53 -7.99
C LEU A 310 -7.23 -20.04 -8.26
N GLY A 311 -7.05 -19.64 -9.52
CA GLY A 311 -6.93 -18.24 -9.94
C GLY A 311 -8.24 -17.46 -9.84
N GLN A 312 -9.35 -18.10 -9.48
CA GLN A 312 -10.64 -17.45 -9.28
C GLN A 312 -11.16 -17.58 -7.83
N VAL A 313 -10.39 -18.21 -6.95
CA VAL A 313 -10.67 -18.30 -5.52
C VAL A 313 -10.16 -17.05 -4.83
N TRP A 314 -10.94 -16.48 -3.92
CA TRP A 314 -10.56 -15.31 -3.15
C TRP A 314 -10.20 -15.67 -1.72
N CYS A 315 -9.18 -15.01 -1.17
CA CYS A 315 -8.91 -14.99 0.26
C CYS A 315 -8.78 -13.53 0.70
N GLY A 316 -9.76 -13.05 1.48
CA GLY A 316 -9.87 -11.62 1.76
C GLY A 316 -10.09 -10.82 0.47
N ASN A 317 -9.22 -9.85 0.19
CA ASN A 317 -9.29 -8.97 -0.98
C ASN A 317 -8.37 -9.39 -2.13
N LEU A 318 -7.67 -10.54 -2.02
CA LEU A 318 -6.80 -11.04 -3.09
C LEU A 318 -7.40 -12.28 -3.75
N ARG A 319 -7.37 -12.31 -5.08
CA ARG A 319 -7.78 -13.46 -5.89
C ARG A 319 -6.57 -14.32 -6.22
N GLY A 320 -6.64 -15.65 -6.05
CA GLY A 320 -5.54 -16.57 -6.34
C GLY A 320 -4.48 -16.71 -5.25
N TYR A 321 -4.58 -15.92 -4.18
CA TYR A 321 -3.56 -15.83 -3.12
C TYR A 321 -4.16 -15.98 -1.71
N VAL A 322 -3.34 -16.46 -0.78
CA VAL A 322 -3.59 -16.41 0.67
C VAL A 322 -2.66 -15.36 1.28
N GLN A 323 -3.23 -14.32 1.88
CA GLN A 323 -2.47 -13.31 2.62
C GLN A 323 -1.91 -13.91 3.92
N PHE A 324 -0.72 -13.46 4.33
CA PHE A 324 -0.10 -13.89 5.58
C PHE A 324 -1.00 -13.57 6.79
N ARG A 325 -1.72 -12.43 6.76
CA ARG A 325 -2.80 -12.13 7.72
C ARG A 325 -3.75 -13.31 7.97
N LYS A 326 -4.13 -14.03 6.91
CA LYS A 326 -5.14 -15.10 6.95
C LYS A 326 -4.63 -16.37 7.61
N THR A 327 -3.33 -16.51 7.85
CA THR A 327 -2.76 -17.65 8.58
C THR A 327 -2.81 -17.46 10.09
N PHE A 328 -3.13 -16.26 10.59
CA PHE A 328 -3.30 -16.05 12.03
C PHE A 328 -4.68 -16.51 12.50
N ALA A 329 -4.71 -17.11 13.69
CA ALA A 329 -5.96 -17.39 14.38
C ALA A 329 -6.64 -16.08 14.81
N TRP A 330 -7.97 -16.03 14.71
CA TRP A 330 -8.80 -14.89 15.16
C TRP A 330 -8.52 -13.57 14.46
N GLU A 331 -7.96 -13.58 13.24
CA GLU A 331 -7.65 -12.35 12.48
C GLU A 331 -8.89 -11.52 12.15
N GLU A 332 -10.05 -12.18 12.14
CA GLU A 332 -11.39 -11.63 11.95
C GLU A 332 -12.05 -11.11 13.24
N ASP A 333 -11.56 -11.52 14.42
CA ASP A 333 -12.15 -11.21 15.73
C ASP A 333 -11.08 -10.98 16.80
N HIS A 334 -10.48 -9.78 16.77
CA HIS A 334 -9.45 -9.36 17.73
C HIS A 334 -9.94 -9.37 19.18
N GLY A 335 -11.25 -9.20 19.41
CA GLY A 335 -11.84 -9.28 20.75
C GLY A 335 -11.57 -10.62 21.42
N LYS A 336 -11.58 -11.72 20.65
CA LYS A 336 -11.22 -13.06 21.13
C LYS A 336 -9.72 -13.24 21.29
N ALA A 337 -8.91 -12.70 20.37
CA ALA A 337 -7.45 -12.80 20.46
C ALA A 337 -6.89 -12.21 21.77
N MET A 338 -7.52 -11.17 22.31
CA MET A 338 -7.13 -10.52 23.57
C MET A 338 -7.62 -11.26 24.83
N GLN A 339 -8.64 -12.12 24.74
CA GLN A 339 -9.18 -12.87 25.88
C GLN A 339 -8.30 -14.07 26.27
N TYR A 340 -7.41 -14.51 25.38
CA TYR A 340 -6.50 -15.65 25.58
C TYR A 340 -5.05 -15.23 25.83
N ARG A 341 -4.80 -13.96 26.18
CA ARG A 341 -3.48 -13.41 26.51
C ARG A 341 -3.21 -13.37 28.01
#